data_AF-A0A944BAF3-F1
#
_entry.id   AF-A0A944BAF3-F1
#
_cell.length_a   1.000
_cell.length_b   1.000
_cell.length_c   1.000
_cell.angle_alpha   90.00
_cell.angle_beta   90.00
_cell.angle_gamma   90.00
#
_symmetry.space_group_name_H-M   'P 1'
#
loop_
_entity.id
_entity.type
_entity.pdbx_description
1 polymer ?
#
loop_
_entity_poly.entity_id
_entity_poly.type
_entity_poly.pdbx_seq_one_letter_code
_entity_poly.pdbx_strand_id
1 'polypeptide(L)'
;MAKKTTITATATSTGLTVNSSNVKKIQTLMGAIDAKITSGGTNLYDKNRDLIKSLFDPAIPYNVDVVYKRLVVIDALYSTNMNQRYYGIEDMANTIYALSPSDAGLRALVCNFRNTLFSGGFPAVYLHPIATTFNMGYGIHKNLAPAGSAMSLLSKYFYYLLLTDPSEIIGFPIYDSLASYMYPIVCKYVYASGTPRKIVSVKTIDHLCDYFLALDQLRISIGISYIGGRSLQEFDLLDAYLWRMGKFNGNNFSLLLDKTGYTTLIGTAGAAGMTSSAVIGALGAYRKSNGCPSLRANPLFANLWDHAKALGI
;
A
#
# COMPACT_ATOMS: atom_id res chain seq x y z
N MET A 1 -18.30 -16.80 30.85
CA MET A 1 -16.85 -16.60 31.03
C MET A 1 -16.11 -17.35 29.95
N ALA A 2 -15.78 -16.69 28.84
CA ALA A 2 -15.04 -17.32 27.74
C ALA A 2 -13.54 -17.16 27.98
N LYS A 3 -12.81 -18.28 27.93
CA LYS A 3 -11.36 -18.37 28.12
C LYS A 3 -10.64 -17.38 27.20
N LYS A 4 -9.83 -16.52 27.83
CA LYS A 4 -8.86 -15.63 27.20
C LYS A 4 -7.75 -16.52 26.61
N THR A 5 -7.87 -16.87 25.33
CA THR A 5 -6.77 -17.53 24.61
C THR A 5 -5.75 -16.45 24.28
N THR A 6 -4.76 -16.28 25.16
CA THR A 6 -3.53 -15.54 24.87
C THR A 6 -2.83 -16.27 23.73
N ILE A 7 -2.90 -15.72 22.51
CA ILE A 7 -2.01 -16.13 21.43
C ILE A 7 -0.72 -15.34 21.64
N THR A 8 0.23 -15.98 22.31
CA THR A 8 1.60 -15.50 22.40
C THR A 8 2.17 -15.48 20.98
N ALA A 9 2.53 -14.31 20.47
CA ALA A 9 3.31 -14.18 19.24
C ALA A 9 4.71 -14.73 19.52
N THR A 10 4.93 -16.00 19.19
CA THR A 10 6.24 -16.66 19.32
C THR A 10 6.98 -16.60 17.99
N ALA A 11 8.14 -15.94 18.02
CA ALA A 11 9.36 -16.15 17.24
C ALA A 11 9.28 -16.53 15.75
N THR A 12 9.90 -15.67 14.94
CA THR A 12 10.84 -16.01 13.85
C THR A 12 10.89 -17.48 13.46
N SER A 13 10.19 -17.83 12.39
CA SER A 13 10.40 -19.10 11.68
C SER A 13 11.76 -19.05 10.98
N THR A 14 12.80 -19.52 11.66
CA THR A 14 14.14 -19.82 11.11
C THR A 14 14.16 -20.95 10.07
N GLY A 15 12.99 -21.43 9.63
CA GLY A 15 12.83 -22.54 8.66
C GLY A 15 12.13 -22.17 7.35
N LEU A 16 11.84 -20.89 7.08
CA LEU A 16 11.20 -20.51 5.82
C LEU A 16 12.24 -20.30 4.72
N THR A 17 12.33 -21.27 3.82
CA THR A 17 13.15 -21.14 2.62
C THR A 17 12.45 -20.27 1.59
N VAL A 18 13.13 -19.21 1.17
CA VAL A 18 12.70 -18.34 0.09
C VAL A 18 13.09 -18.97 -1.24
N ASN A 19 12.19 -18.95 -2.23
CA ASN A 19 12.52 -19.37 -3.58
C ASN A 19 13.25 -18.23 -4.32
N SER A 20 14.58 -18.37 -4.42
CA SER A 20 15.44 -17.35 -5.03
C SER A 20 15.10 -17.04 -6.49
N SER A 21 14.57 -18.00 -7.26
CA SER A 21 14.12 -17.75 -8.63
C SER A 21 12.88 -16.84 -8.65
N ASN A 22 11.94 -17.10 -7.77
CA ASN A 22 10.71 -16.31 -7.64
C ASN A 22 10.99 -14.90 -7.12
N VAL A 23 11.91 -14.76 -6.15
CA VAL A 23 12.37 -13.45 -5.68
C VAL A 23 13.02 -12.64 -6.80
N LYS A 24 13.91 -13.23 -7.60
CA LYS A 24 14.52 -12.53 -8.74
C LYS A 24 13.47 -12.00 -9.71
N LYS A 25 12.43 -12.79 -10.01
CA LYS A 25 11.31 -12.34 -10.88
C LYS A 25 10.56 -11.15 -10.28
N ILE A 26 10.28 -11.19 -8.98
CA ILE A 26 9.67 -10.05 -8.26
C ILE A 26 10.58 -8.82 -8.35
N GLN A 27 11.87 -8.96 -8.04
CA GLN A 27 12.84 -7.87 -8.08
C GLN A 27 12.93 -7.23 -9.47
N THR A 28 12.96 -8.04 -10.54
CA THR A 28 12.93 -7.54 -11.92
C THR A 28 11.67 -6.71 -12.20
N LEU A 29 10.49 -7.20 -11.83
CA LEU A 29 9.25 -6.45 -12.01
C LEU A 29 9.24 -5.16 -11.16
N MET A 30 9.70 -5.22 -9.92
CA MET A 30 9.80 -4.05 -9.05
C MET A 30 10.75 -3.00 -9.64
N GLY A 31 11.90 -3.39 -10.19
CA GLY A 31 12.78 -2.46 -10.91
C GLY A 31 12.09 -1.78 -12.10
N ALA A 32 11.28 -2.51 -12.86
CA ALA A 32 10.49 -1.93 -13.95
C ALA A 32 9.38 -0.98 -13.45
N ILE A 33 8.76 -1.28 -12.31
CA ILE A 33 7.77 -0.41 -11.66
C ILE A 33 8.44 0.89 -11.21
N ASP A 34 9.58 0.79 -10.52
CA ASP A 34 10.34 1.96 -10.07
C ASP A 34 10.72 2.86 -11.25
N ALA A 35 11.35 2.31 -12.29
CA ALA A 35 11.73 3.08 -13.47
C ALA A 35 10.52 3.79 -14.12
N LYS A 36 9.34 3.15 -14.13
CA LYS A 36 8.13 3.75 -14.67
C LYS A 36 7.56 4.87 -13.81
N ILE A 37 7.57 4.71 -12.49
CA ILE A 37 7.10 5.76 -11.56
C ILE A 37 8.05 6.96 -11.64
N THR A 38 9.35 6.72 -11.60
CA THR A 38 10.40 7.74 -11.60
C THR A 38 10.45 8.53 -12.92
N SER A 39 10.04 7.94 -14.04
CA SER A 39 9.90 8.63 -15.33
C SER A 39 8.58 9.43 -15.49
N GLY A 40 7.85 9.69 -14.40
CA GLY A 40 6.62 10.51 -14.39
C GLY A 40 5.39 9.72 -14.83
N GLY A 41 5.12 8.60 -14.15
CA GLY A 41 4.10 7.61 -14.50
C GLY A 41 2.81 8.14 -15.16
N THR A 42 2.29 7.41 -16.15
CA THR A 42 1.26 7.95 -17.06
C THR A 42 -0.17 7.60 -16.66
N ASN A 43 -0.36 6.71 -15.69
CA ASN A 43 -1.69 6.28 -15.21
C ASN A 43 -2.23 7.20 -14.12
N LEU A 44 -3.53 7.05 -13.80
CA LEU A 44 -4.21 7.89 -12.80
C LEU A 44 -3.62 7.75 -11.39
N TYR A 45 -3.15 6.56 -11.02
CA TYR A 45 -2.58 6.32 -9.70
C TYR A 45 -1.30 7.10 -9.48
N ASP A 46 -0.38 7.04 -10.44
CA ASP A 46 0.91 7.74 -10.35
C ASP A 46 0.68 9.26 -10.28
N LYS A 47 -0.26 9.79 -11.08
CA LYS A 47 -0.66 11.22 -11.03
C LYS A 47 -1.26 11.62 -9.68
N ASN A 48 -2.14 10.80 -9.12
CA ASN A 48 -2.74 11.07 -7.80
C ASN A 48 -1.67 11.04 -6.70
N ARG A 49 -0.71 10.11 -6.79
CA ARG A 49 0.42 10.03 -5.86
C ARG A 49 1.29 11.28 -5.92
N ASP A 50 1.62 11.77 -7.12
CA ASP A 50 2.42 12.98 -7.29
C ASP A 50 1.67 14.23 -6.79
N LEU A 51 0.35 14.31 -7.01
CA LEU A 51 -0.49 15.38 -6.48
C LEU A 51 -0.50 15.41 -4.94
N ILE A 52 -0.60 14.24 -4.29
CA ILE A 52 -0.54 14.21 -2.82
C ILE A 52 0.87 14.56 -2.34
N LYS A 53 1.89 14.01 -2.98
CA LYS A 53 3.30 14.25 -2.61
C LYS A 53 3.63 15.74 -2.61
N SER A 54 3.11 16.51 -3.57
CA SER A 54 3.35 17.97 -3.63
C SER A 54 2.75 18.75 -2.45
N LEU A 55 1.74 18.20 -1.75
CA LEU A 55 1.19 18.81 -0.54
C LEU A 55 2.13 18.70 0.67
N PHE A 56 3.16 17.85 0.58
CA PHE A 56 4.20 17.66 1.59
C PHE A 56 5.52 18.36 1.22
N ASP A 57 5.47 19.33 0.31
CA ASP A 57 6.59 20.21 -0.01
C ASP A 57 7.04 20.99 1.24
N PRO A 58 8.34 20.95 1.62
CA PRO A 58 8.88 21.71 2.75
C PRO A 58 8.66 23.23 2.66
N ALA A 59 8.41 23.78 1.47
CA ALA A 59 8.08 25.20 1.27
C ALA A 59 6.68 25.57 1.79
N ILE A 60 5.79 24.59 2.01
CA ILE A 60 4.46 24.82 2.55
C ILE A 60 4.54 24.94 4.08
N PRO A 61 4.15 26.08 4.70
CA PRO A 61 4.23 26.24 6.14
C PRO A 61 3.36 25.23 6.88
N TYR A 62 3.95 24.45 7.78
CA TYR A 62 3.23 23.45 8.55
C TYR A 62 2.31 24.08 9.61
N ASN A 63 1.01 23.81 9.52
CA ASN A 63 -0.01 24.17 10.49
C ASN A 63 -1.21 23.20 10.39
N VAL A 64 -2.16 23.31 11.31
CA VAL A 64 -3.34 22.42 11.35
C VAL A 64 -4.16 22.44 10.06
N ASP A 65 -4.33 23.60 9.41
CA ASP A 65 -5.06 23.71 8.14
C ASP A 65 -4.37 22.97 6.99
N VAL A 66 -3.04 22.97 6.99
CA VAL A 66 -2.24 22.20 6.03
C VAL A 66 -2.40 20.71 6.28
N VAL A 67 -2.37 20.26 7.54
CA VAL A 67 -2.66 18.86 7.89
C VAL A 67 -4.06 18.47 7.44
N TYR A 68 -5.07 19.31 7.70
CA TYR A 68 -6.45 19.11 7.25
C TYR A 68 -6.53 18.96 5.73
N LYS A 69 -5.94 19.88 4.96
CA LYS A 69 -5.92 19.83 3.49
C LYS A 69 -5.27 18.55 2.97
N ARG A 70 -4.12 18.16 3.54
CA ARG A 70 -3.45 16.89 3.19
C ARG A 70 -4.37 15.70 3.41
N LEU A 71 -5.04 15.63 4.56
CA LEU A 71 -5.97 14.55 4.88
C LEU A 71 -7.18 14.50 3.94
N VAL A 72 -7.78 15.65 3.60
CA VAL A 72 -8.90 15.73 2.64
C VAL A 72 -8.48 15.19 1.28
N VAL A 73 -7.32 15.61 0.77
CA VAL A 73 -6.85 15.15 -0.55
C VAL A 73 -6.49 13.68 -0.54
N ILE A 74 -5.83 13.18 0.52
CA ILE A 74 -5.55 11.75 0.66
C ILE A 74 -6.86 10.95 0.70
N ASP A 75 -7.84 11.35 1.51
CA ASP A 75 -9.12 10.63 1.61
C ASP A 75 -9.85 10.59 0.26
N ALA A 76 -9.87 11.70 -0.47
CA ALA A 76 -10.50 11.80 -1.77
C ALA A 76 -9.82 10.88 -2.81
N LEU A 77 -8.49 10.92 -2.90
CA LEU A 77 -7.75 10.21 -3.95
C LEU A 77 -7.50 8.73 -3.64
N TYR A 78 -7.47 8.34 -2.36
CA TYR A 78 -7.38 6.93 -1.93
C TYR A 78 -8.72 6.31 -1.53
N SER A 79 -9.81 7.08 -1.52
CA SER A 79 -11.16 6.61 -1.13
C SER A 79 -11.18 5.95 0.25
N THR A 80 -10.65 6.61 1.27
CA THR A 80 -10.56 6.04 2.63
C THR A 80 -11.85 6.11 3.45
N ASN A 81 -12.96 6.57 2.84
CA ASN A 81 -14.33 6.61 3.38
C ASN A 81 -14.49 7.45 4.66
N MET A 82 -13.73 8.54 4.83
CA MET A 82 -13.94 9.47 5.94
C MET A 82 -15.20 10.33 5.77
N ASN A 83 -15.71 10.45 4.54
CA ASN A 83 -16.95 11.17 4.19
C ASN A 83 -18.23 10.70 4.94
N GLN A 84 -18.19 9.56 5.63
CA GLN A 84 -19.30 9.06 6.45
C GLN A 84 -19.25 9.55 7.91
N ARG A 85 -18.23 10.32 8.28
CA ARG A 85 -17.96 10.76 9.67
C ARG A 85 -17.99 12.28 9.73
N TYR A 86 -18.84 12.84 10.57
CA TYR A 86 -18.84 14.27 10.85
C TYR A 86 -17.62 14.61 11.71
N TYR A 87 -16.94 15.72 11.38
CA TYR A 87 -15.75 16.22 12.08
C TYR A 87 -14.53 15.28 12.07
N GLY A 88 -14.58 14.12 11.41
CA GLY A 88 -13.51 13.12 11.48
C GLY A 88 -12.16 13.61 10.98
N ILE A 89 -12.12 14.35 9.86
CA ILE A 89 -10.86 14.92 9.33
C ILE A 89 -10.33 16.04 10.22
N GLU A 90 -11.22 16.83 10.82
CA GLU A 90 -10.86 17.91 11.74
C GLU A 90 -10.23 17.37 13.03
N ASP A 91 -10.87 16.38 13.66
CA ASP A 91 -10.33 15.69 14.83
C ASP A 91 -8.95 15.07 14.54
N MET A 92 -8.81 14.44 13.37
CA MET A 92 -7.54 13.87 12.92
C MET A 92 -6.47 14.93 12.73
N ALA A 93 -6.79 16.05 12.06
CA ALA A 93 -5.84 17.12 11.80
C ALA A 93 -5.32 17.73 13.10
N ASN A 94 -6.21 18.02 14.04
CA ASN A 94 -5.86 18.50 15.39
C ASN A 94 -4.98 17.50 16.13
N THR A 95 -5.31 16.21 16.07
CA THR A 95 -4.53 15.16 16.73
C THR A 95 -3.12 15.03 16.14
N ILE A 96 -2.99 15.03 14.82
CA ILE A 96 -1.67 14.96 14.15
C ILE A 96 -0.84 16.21 14.46
N TYR A 97 -1.44 17.40 14.40
CA TYR A 97 -0.76 18.65 14.71
C TYR A 97 -0.29 18.71 16.17
N ALA A 98 -1.06 18.15 17.11
CA ALA A 98 -0.68 18.07 18.52
C ALA A 98 0.52 17.14 18.79
N LEU A 99 0.82 16.18 17.90
CA LEU A 99 1.99 15.31 18.05
C LEU A 99 3.31 16.06 17.85
N SER A 100 3.30 17.08 16.98
CA SER A 100 4.50 17.89 16.72
C SER A 100 4.14 19.21 16.03
N PRO A 101 4.79 20.33 16.42
CA PRO A 101 4.57 21.63 15.80
C PRO A 101 5.24 21.80 14.43
N SER A 102 5.92 20.77 13.90
CA SER A 102 6.57 20.83 12.58
C SER A 102 6.56 19.47 11.86
N ASP A 103 6.63 19.50 10.52
CA ASP A 103 6.79 18.28 9.72
C ASP A 103 8.07 17.50 10.09
N ALA A 104 9.17 18.19 10.38
CA ALA A 104 10.43 17.55 10.75
C ALA A 104 10.34 16.80 12.09
N GLY A 105 9.69 17.41 13.10
CA GLY A 105 9.47 16.75 14.38
C GLY A 105 8.50 15.58 14.27
N LEU A 106 7.44 15.72 13.45
CA LEU A 106 6.52 14.62 13.18
C LEU A 106 7.21 13.46 12.45
N ARG A 107 8.08 13.74 11.46
CA ARG A 107 8.90 12.71 10.78
C ARG A 107 9.73 11.92 11.77
N ALA A 108 10.49 12.60 12.63
CA ALA A 108 11.33 11.95 13.63
C ALA A 108 10.52 11.01 14.53
N LEU A 109 9.32 11.44 14.95
CA LEU A 109 8.42 10.63 15.77
C LEU A 109 7.87 9.41 15.02
N VAL A 110 7.50 9.56 13.74
CA VAL A 110 7.04 8.46 12.88
C VAL A 110 8.17 7.47 12.60
N CYS A 111 9.39 7.94 12.34
CA CYS A 111 10.57 7.09 12.17
C CYS A 111 10.90 6.33 13.45
N ASN A 112 10.81 6.98 14.62
CA ASN A 112 11.00 6.31 15.91
C ASN A 112 9.96 5.19 16.12
N PHE A 113 8.68 5.47 15.88
CA PHE A 113 7.63 4.46 15.95
C PHE A 113 7.94 3.26 15.05
N ARG A 114 8.22 3.51 13.77
CA ARG A 114 8.51 2.47 12.77
C ARG A 114 9.70 1.62 13.19
N ASN A 115 10.82 2.25 13.54
CA ASN A 115 12.06 1.56 13.86
C ASN A 115 11.89 0.73 15.15
N THR A 116 11.28 1.31 16.18
CA THR A 116 10.98 0.61 17.43
C THR A 116 10.03 -0.58 17.20
N LEU A 117 9.01 -0.42 16.35
CA LEU A 117 8.10 -1.51 15.98
C LEU A 117 8.86 -2.65 15.29
N PHE A 118 9.71 -2.36 14.31
CA PHE A 118 10.41 -3.41 13.57
C PHE A 118 11.53 -4.08 14.37
N SER A 119 12.12 -3.40 15.35
CA SER A 119 13.11 -4.00 16.25
C SER A 119 12.50 -4.74 17.45
N GLY A 120 11.36 -4.28 17.97
CA GLY A 120 10.81 -4.75 19.25
C GLY A 120 9.38 -5.28 19.22
N GLY A 121 8.70 -5.24 18.07
CA GLY A 121 7.30 -5.63 17.92
C GLY A 121 6.31 -4.67 18.59
N PHE A 122 5.04 -5.05 18.60
CA PHE A 122 3.97 -4.22 19.20
C PHE A 122 4.20 -3.85 20.67
N PRO A 123 4.67 -4.75 21.56
CA PRO A 123 4.92 -4.39 22.97
C PRO A 123 5.87 -3.21 23.15
N ALA A 124 6.83 -3.02 22.23
CA ALA A 124 7.79 -1.92 22.28
C ALA A 124 7.19 -0.56 21.90
N VAL A 125 6.05 -0.54 21.20
CA VAL A 125 5.40 0.69 20.71
C VAL A 125 4.00 0.92 21.28
N TYR A 126 3.52 0.07 22.19
CA TYR A 126 2.16 0.17 22.73
C TYR A 126 1.86 1.55 23.35
N LEU A 127 2.84 2.15 24.02
CA LEU A 127 2.73 3.49 24.64
C LEU A 127 3.23 4.62 23.74
N HIS A 128 3.63 4.32 22.50
CA HIS A 128 4.15 5.34 21.59
C HIS A 128 3.01 6.29 21.17
N PRO A 129 3.24 7.61 21.09
CA PRO A 129 2.20 8.57 20.70
C PRO A 129 1.52 8.23 19.36
N ILE A 130 2.32 7.81 18.36
CA ILE A 130 1.80 7.33 17.06
C ILE A 130 0.86 6.12 17.21
N ALA A 131 1.18 5.16 18.09
CA ALA A 131 0.30 4.01 18.34
C ALA A 131 -1.03 4.46 18.97
N THR A 132 -0.96 5.44 19.88
CA THR A 132 -2.14 6.06 20.50
C THR A 132 -3.03 6.70 19.44
N THR A 133 -2.46 7.50 18.54
CA THR A 133 -3.17 8.12 17.41
C THR A 133 -3.90 7.08 16.56
N PHE A 134 -3.26 5.96 16.22
CA PHE A 134 -3.94 4.90 15.46
C PHE A 134 -5.11 4.23 16.20
N ASN A 135 -5.11 4.26 17.54
CA ASN A 135 -6.13 3.64 18.37
C ASN A 135 -7.30 4.59 18.70
N MET A 136 -7.18 5.88 18.40
CA MET A 136 -8.23 6.87 18.64
C MET A 136 -9.39 6.73 17.65
N GLY A 137 -10.60 7.06 18.11
CA GLY A 137 -11.76 7.30 17.26
C GLY A 137 -11.74 8.73 16.72
N TYR A 138 -12.26 8.93 15.51
CA TYR A 138 -12.24 10.24 14.84
C TYR A 138 -13.60 10.58 14.25
N GLY A 139 -14.21 11.65 14.76
CA GLY A 139 -15.52 12.12 14.36
C GLY A 139 -16.67 11.34 15.00
N ILE A 140 -17.88 11.68 14.52
CA ILE A 140 -19.14 11.12 14.99
C ILE A 140 -20.04 10.74 13.82
N HIS A 141 -20.98 9.82 14.05
CA HIS A 141 -22.04 9.47 13.11
C HIS A 141 -23.24 10.42 13.23
N LYS A 142 -24.19 10.36 12.28
CA LYS A 142 -25.42 11.18 12.28
C LYS A 142 -26.22 11.08 13.58
N ASN A 143 -26.17 9.93 14.24
CA ASN A 143 -26.82 9.65 15.52
C ASN A 143 -25.97 10.04 16.73
N LEU A 144 -24.90 10.84 16.53
CA LEU A 144 -23.95 11.28 17.55
C LEU A 144 -23.11 10.16 18.18
N ALA A 145 -23.21 8.92 17.69
CA ALA A 145 -22.35 7.85 18.16
C ALA A 145 -20.89 8.11 17.74
N PRO A 146 -19.89 7.82 18.60
CA PRO A 146 -18.48 7.94 18.24
C PRO A 146 -18.15 7.08 17.01
N ALA A 147 -17.39 7.64 16.07
CA ALA A 147 -16.85 6.86 14.96
C ALA A 147 -15.56 6.11 15.39
N GLY A 148 -15.26 5.01 14.70
CA GLY A 148 -14.08 4.20 14.98
C GLY A 148 -12.76 4.82 14.50
N SER A 149 -11.67 4.05 14.60
CA SER A 149 -10.35 4.49 14.12
C SER A 149 -10.29 4.74 12.61
N ALA A 150 -9.36 5.58 12.17
CA ALA A 150 -9.10 5.89 10.77
C ALA A 150 -7.71 5.36 10.32
N MET A 151 -7.38 4.12 10.69
CA MET A 151 -6.04 3.54 10.52
C MET A 151 -5.49 3.62 9.09
N SER A 152 -6.34 3.43 8.08
CA SER A 152 -5.89 3.49 6.67
C SER A 152 -5.45 4.90 6.29
N LEU A 153 -6.25 5.92 6.61
CA LEU A 153 -5.92 7.31 6.31
C LEU A 153 -4.67 7.76 7.09
N LEU A 154 -4.56 7.43 8.38
CA LEU A 154 -3.36 7.74 9.17
C LEU A 154 -2.10 7.11 8.59
N SER A 155 -2.15 5.83 8.19
CA SER A 155 -0.99 5.15 7.61
C SER A 155 -0.54 5.80 6.30
N LYS A 156 -1.50 6.26 5.48
CA LYS A 156 -1.23 6.98 4.23
C LYS A 156 -0.65 8.36 4.49
N TYR A 157 -1.16 9.09 5.49
CA TYR A 157 -0.59 10.37 5.89
C TYR A 157 0.88 10.22 6.31
N PHE A 158 1.19 9.26 7.19
CA PHE A 158 2.57 9.03 7.64
C PHE A 158 3.47 8.49 6.53
N TYR A 159 2.92 7.71 5.60
CA TYR A 159 3.63 7.33 4.37
C TYR A 159 4.03 8.54 3.53
N TYR A 160 3.09 9.45 3.20
CA TYR A 160 3.43 10.62 2.40
C TYR A 160 4.34 11.60 3.12
N LEU A 161 4.20 11.69 4.44
CA LEU A 161 5.14 12.42 5.28
C LEU A 161 6.55 11.90 5.07
N LEU A 162 6.81 10.59 5.21
CA LEU A 162 8.17 10.06 5.01
C LEU A 162 8.60 10.04 3.54
N LEU A 163 7.67 9.91 2.60
CA LEU A 163 7.94 9.82 1.16
C LEU A 163 8.67 11.06 0.61
N THR A 164 8.46 12.24 1.20
CA THR A 164 9.16 13.46 0.79
C THR A 164 10.51 13.68 1.48
N ASP A 165 10.93 12.75 2.34
CA ASP A 165 12.27 12.78 2.93
C ASP A 165 13.25 11.98 2.05
N PRO A 166 14.23 12.63 1.40
CA PRO A 166 15.22 11.93 0.59
C PRO A 166 16.20 11.09 1.43
N SER A 167 16.32 11.33 2.73
CA SER A 167 17.17 10.54 3.63
C SER A 167 16.51 9.23 4.07
N GLU A 168 15.19 9.12 3.94
CA GLU A 168 14.44 7.94 4.32
C GLU A 168 14.47 6.89 3.20
N ILE A 169 15.30 5.87 3.37
CA ILE A 169 15.43 4.77 2.39
C ILE A 169 14.29 3.76 2.52
N ILE A 170 13.86 3.50 3.76
CA ILE A 170 12.87 2.47 4.09
C ILE A 170 11.43 2.96 3.82
N GLY A 171 11.11 4.21 4.21
CA GLY A 171 9.76 4.76 4.12
C GLY A 171 8.81 4.21 5.19
N PHE A 172 7.49 4.34 5.00
CA PHE A 172 6.47 3.86 5.95
C PHE A 172 5.48 2.91 5.28
N PRO A 173 5.06 1.82 5.92
CA PRO A 173 4.06 0.91 5.35
C PRO A 173 2.66 1.54 5.30
N ILE A 174 1.94 1.31 4.21
CA ILE A 174 0.53 1.71 4.07
C ILE A 174 -0.38 0.57 4.50
N TYR A 175 -1.39 0.85 5.32
CA TYR A 175 -2.52 -0.04 5.50
C TYR A 175 -3.52 0.12 4.36
N ASP A 176 -3.54 -0.89 3.48
CA ASP A 176 -4.42 -0.96 2.33
C ASP A 176 -5.07 -2.33 2.21
N SER A 177 -6.35 -2.34 1.81
CA SER A 177 -7.10 -3.59 1.63
C SER A 177 -6.58 -4.44 0.48
N LEU A 178 -6.07 -3.82 -0.60
CA LEU A 178 -5.45 -4.55 -1.72
C LEU A 178 -4.14 -5.19 -1.30
N ALA A 179 -3.30 -4.48 -0.55
CA ALA A 179 -2.07 -5.04 -0.01
C ALA A 179 -2.36 -6.20 0.96
N SER A 180 -3.36 -6.05 1.82
CA SER A 180 -3.83 -7.12 2.72
C SER A 180 -4.28 -8.38 1.96
N TYR A 181 -4.96 -8.18 0.83
CA TYR A 181 -5.43 -9.27 -0.04
C TYR A 181 -4.29 -9.93 -0.82
N MET A 182 -3.36 -9.15 -1.36
CA MET A 182 -2.26 -9.65 -2.19
C MET A 182 -1.15 -10.31 -1.37
N TYR A 183 -0.93 -9.86 -0.14
CA TYR A 183 0.10 -10.37 0.75
C TYR A 183 0.17 -11.91 0.82
N PRO A 184 -0.92 -12.64 1.15
CA PRO A 184 -0.85 -14.11 1.23
C PRO A 184 -0.54 -14.78 -0.12
N ILE A 185 -0.98 -14.20 -1.23
CA ILE A 185 -0.71 -14.71 -2.58
C ILE A 185 0.79 -14.58 -2.89
N VAL A 186 1.34 -13.39 -2.66
CA VAL A 186 2.77 -13.13 -2.87
C VAL A 186 3.62 -13.98 -1.93
N CYS A 187 3.22 -14.13 -0.67
CA CYS A 187 3.93 -15.01 0.26
C CYS A 187 3.98 -16.45 -0.23
N LYS A 188 2.85 -17.01 -0.70
CA LYS A 188 2.83 -18.37 -1.27
C LYS A 188 3.79 -18.53 -2.46
N TYR A 189 4.02 -17.47 -3.21
CA TYR A 189 4.97 -17.47 -4.32
C TYR A 189 6.43 -17.27 -3.88
N VAL A 190 6.67 -16.45 -2.86
CA VAL A 190 8.01 -16.16 -2.33
C VAL A 190 8.54 -17.32 -1.50
N TYR A 191 7.73 -17.89 -0.61
CA TYR A 191 8.15 -18.92 0.33
C TYR A 191 7.85 -20.32 -0.21
N ALA A 192 8.82 -21.22 -0.14
CA ALA A 192 8.66 -22.61 -0.57
C ALA A 192 7.71 -23.42 0.34
N SER A 193 7.52 -22.97 1.59
CA SER A 193 6.60 -23.55 2.55
C SER A 193 5.95 -22.46 3.40
N GLY A 194 4.66 -22.56 3.68
CA GLY A 194 3.97 -21.69 4.64
C GLY A 194 3.86 -20.20 4.28
N THR A 195 3.51 -19.39 5.28
CA THR A 195 3.48 -17.92 5.23
C THR A 195 4.12 -17.42 6.52
N PRO A 196 5.10 -16.49 6.45
CA PRO A 196 5.88 -16.07 7.61
C PRO A 196 5.04 -15.42 8.69
N ARG A 197 4.00 -14.69 8.29
CA ARG A 197 3.11 -13.98 9.21
C ARG A 197 1.72 -13.96 8.63
N LYS A 198 0.72 -14.39 9.37
CA LYS A 198 -0.67 -14.29 8.90
C LYS A 198 -1.18 -12.88 9.15
N ILE A 199 -1.71 -12.24 8.11
CA ILE A 199 -2.46 -10.99 8.28
C ILE A 199 -3.89 -11.35 8.67
N VAL A 200 -4.35 -10.79 9.78
CA VAL A 200 -5.75 -10.85 10.22
C VAL A 200 -6.49 -9.58 9.82
N SER A 201 -7.82 -9.59 9.94
CA SER A 201 -8.62 -8.37 9.78
C SER A 201 -8.18 -7.33 10.82
N VAL A 202 -7.70 -6.19 10.33
CA VAL A 202 -7.24 -5.08 11.18
C VAL A 202 -8.45 -4.43 11.85
N LYS A 203 -8.51 -4.55 13.18
CA LYS A 203 -9.57 -3.99 14.03
C LYS A 203 -9.03 -3.20 15.22
N THR A 204 -7.75 -3.40 15.53
CA THR A 204 -7.04 -2.83 16.66
C THR A 204 -5.66 -2.41 16.20
N ILE A 205 -4.99 -1.56 16.98
CA ILE A 205 -3.61 -1.16 16.71
C ILE A 205 -2.64 -2.36 16.74
N ASP A 206 -2.87 -3.35 17.59
CA ASP A 206 -2.08 -4.59 17.60
C ASP A 206 -2.16 -5.31 16.24
N HIS A 207 -3.37 -5.48 15.69
CA HIS A 207 -3.54 -6.08 14.36
C HIS A 207 -2.89 -5.24 13.25
N LEU A 208 -2.88 -3.90 13.38
CA LEU A 208 -2.22 -3.01 12.43
C LEU A 208 -0.69 -3.12 12.49
N CYS A 209 -0.12 -3.15 13.69
CA CYS A 209 1.30 -3.38 13.91
C CYS A 209 1.72 -4.76 13.40
N ASP A 210 0.89 -5.77 13.62
CA ASP A 210 1.05 -7.11 13.07
C ASP A 210 1.06 -7.13 11.53
N TYR A 211 0.20 -6.32 10.91
CA TYR A 211 0.18 -6.10 9.47
C TYR A 211 1.47 -5.42 8.99
N PHE A 212 1.93 -4.38 9.68
CA PHE A 212 3.20 -3.69 9.32
C PHE A 212 4.42 -4.61 9.46
N LEU A 213 4.48 -5.43 10.51
CA LEU A 213 5.52 -6.44 10.68
C LEU A 213 5.46 -7.50 9.58
N ALA A 214 4.27 -7.88 9.12
CA ALA A 214 4.11 -8.81 8.02
C ALA A 214 4.69 -8.24 6.71
N LEU A 215 4.40 -6.97 6.41
CA LEU A 215 4.96 -6.27 5.25
C LEU A 215 6.46 -6.08 5.35
N ASP A 216 6.99 -5.74 6.53
CA ASP A 216 8.43 -5.59 6.73
C ASP A 216 9.17 -6.92 6.50
N GLN A 217 8.64 -8.02 7.02
CA GLN A 217 9.19 -9.35 6.78
C GLN A 217 9.20 -9.70 5.29
N LEU A 218 8.14 -9.36 4.55
CA LEU A 218 8.07 -9.58 3.10
C LEU A 218 9.08 -8.70 2.35
N ARG A 219 9.20 -7.41 2.71
CA ARG A 219 10.19 -6.47 2.18
C ARG A 219 11.61 -7.04 2.29
N ILE A 220 11.96 -7.53 3.47
CA ILE A 220 13.26 -8.15 3.75
C ILE A 220 13.44 -9.42 2.94
N SER A 221 12.43 -10.29 2.87
CA SER A 221 12.53 -11.59 2.20
C SER A 221 12.64 -11.48 0.67
N ILE A 222 12.03 -10.44 0.07
CA ILE A 222 12.22 -10.09 -1.33
C ILE A 222 13.58 -9.44 -1.56
N GLY A 223 14.23 -8.91 -0.51
CA GLY A 223 15.50 -8.23 -0.63
C GLY A 223 15.39 -6.94 -1.43
N ILE A 224 14.36 -6.12 -1.16
CA ILE A 224 14.10 -4.87 -1.88
C ILE A 224 15.29 -3.91 -1.81
N SER A 225 16.03 -3.92 -0.70
CA SER A 225 17.26 -3.16 -0.50
C SER A 225 18.37 -3.48 -1.52
N TYR A 226 18.32 -4.65 -2.17
CA TYR A 226 19.32 -5.10 -3.15
C TYR A 226 18.93 -4.85 -4.60
N ILE A 227 17.77 -4.22 -4.85
CA ILE A 227 17.36 -3.82 -6.19
C ILE A 227 18.22 -2.63 -6.62
N GLY A 228 19.19 -2.88 -7.52
CA GLY A 228 20.14 -1.88 -8.00
C GLY A 228 19.46 -0.74 -8.75
N GLY A 229 19.97 0.48 -8.57
CA GLY A 229 19.45 1.69 -9.24
C GLY A 229 18.08 2.15 -8.75
N ARG A 230 17.60 1.63 -7.61
CA ARG A 230 16.31 2.00 -7.04
C ARG A 230 16.27 3.48 -6.64
N SER A 231 15.19 4.16 -7.01
CA SER A 231 14.92 5.56 -6.64
C SER A 231 13.80 5.70 -5.61
N LEU A 232 12.81 4.79 -5.62
CA LEU A 232 11.71 4.81 -4.64
C LEU A 232 12.14 4.27 -3.28
N GLN A 233 11.47 4.66 -2.20
CA GLN A 233 11.63 4.07 -0.86
C GLN A 233 11.14 2.61 -0.83
N GLU A 234 11.57 1.81 0.14
CA GLU A 234 11.34 0.36 0.08
C GLU A 234 9.87 -0.01 0.27
N PHE A 235 9.19 0.59 1.25
CA PHE A 235 7.75 0.40 1.43
C PHE A 235 6.93 1.02 0.30
N ASP A 236 7.41 2.10 -0.31
CA ASP A 236 6.77 2.70 -1.48
C ASP A 236 6.81 1.74 -2.68
N LEU A 237 7.97 1.12 -2.92
CA LEU A 237 8.10 0.13 -3.98
C LEU A 237 7.30 -1.15 -3.70
N LEU A 238 7.27 -1.60 -2.44
CA LEU A 238 6.46 -2.74 -2.02
C LEU A 238 4.96 -2.47 -2.21
N ASP A 239 4.46 -1.31 -1.78
CA ASP A 239 3.07 -0.92 -1.96
C ASP A 239 2.73 -0.78 -3.46
N ALA A 240 3.57 -0.11 -4.24
CA ALA A 240 3.39 0.03 -5.69
C ALA A 240 3.29 -1.32 -6.40
N TYR A 241 4.07 -2.31 -5.96
CA TYR A 241 3.99 -3.69 -6.45
C TYR A 241 2.69 -4.38 -6.03
N LEU A 242 2.39 -4.44 -4.72
CA LEU A 242 1.19 -5.11 -4.20
C LEU A 242 -0.09 -4.50 -4.77
N TRP A 243 -0.17 -3.17 -4.84
CA TRP A 243 -1.30 -2.44 -5.39
C TRP A 243 -1.52 -2.80 -6.87
N ARG A 244 -0.46 -2.80 -7.70
CA ARG A 244 -0.57 -3.12 -9.13
C ARG A 244 -1.03 -4.56 -9.33
N MET A 245 -0.49 -5.50 -8.58
CA MET A 245 -0.93 -6.90 -8.64
C MET A 245 -2.40 -7.06 -8.19
N GLY A 246 -2.82 -6.33 -7.16
CA GLY A 246 -4.20 -6.32 -6.68
C GLY A 246 -5.17 -5.74 -7.70
N LYS A 247 -4.81 -4.61 -8.35
CA LYS A 247 -5.59 -4.03 -9.45
C LYS A 247 -5.66 -4.97 -10.64
N PHE A 248 -4.57 -5.65 -10.96
CA PHE A 248 -4.52 -6.63 -12.03
C PHE A 248 -5.45 -7.81 -11.75
N ASN A 249 -5.40 -8.39 -10.55
CA ASN A 249 -6.29 -9.47 -10.12
C ASN A 249 -7.77 -9.07 -10.19
N GLY A 250 -8.09 -7.83 -9.81
CA GLY A 250 -9.43 -7.28 -9.88
C GLY A 250 -9.87 -6.80 -11.27
N ASN A 251 -9.11 -7.06 -12.34
CA ASN A 251 -9.36 -6.60 -13.71
C ASN A 251 -9.51 -5.05 -13.84
N ASN A 252 -8.89 -4.28 -12.94
CA ASN A 252 -8.97 -2.82 -12.91
C ASN A 252 -7.91 -2.18 -13.84
N PHE A 253 -7.90 -2.56 -15.11
CA PHE A 253 -6.82 -2.18 -16.04
C PHE A 253 -6.79 -0.70 -16.40
N SER A 254 -7.90 0.03 -16.25
CA SER A 254 -7.94 1.50 -16.40
C SER A 254 -7.06 2.23 -15.37
N LEU A 255 -6.70 1.56 -14.28
CA LEU A 255 -5.79 2.08 -13.26
C LEU A 255 -4.33 1.67 -13.48
N LEU A 256 -4.07 0.75 -14.42
CA LEU A 256 -2.73 0.27 -14.78
C LEU A 256 -2.24 0.84 -16.11
N LEU A 257 -3.17 1.23 -16.98
CA LEU A 257 -2.92 1.78 -18.31
C LEU A 257 -3.33 3.25 -18.36
N ASP A 258 -2.70 4.00 -19.26
CA ASP A 258 -3.24 5.29 -19.66
C ASP A 258 -4.48 5.13 -20.55
N LYS A 259 -5.13 6.24 -20.88
CA LYS A 259 -6.35 6.24 -21.70
C LYS A 259 -6.14 5.50 -23.03
N THR A 260 -5.04 5.78 -23.73
CA THR A 260 -4.73 5.19 -25.03
C THR A 260 -4.55 3.68 -24.91
N GLY A 261 -3.72 3.23 -23.98
CA GLY A 261 -3.49 1.80 -23.72
C GLY A 261 -4.78 1.07 -23.32
N TYR A 262 -5.60 1.70 -22.46
CA TYR A 262 -6.88 1.13 -22.05
C TYR A 262 -7.88 1.05 -23.22
N THR A 263 -8.02 2.10 -24.04
CA THR A 263 -8.92 2.06 -25.20
C THR A 263 -8.48 1.03 -26.24
N THR A 264 -7.17 0.86 -26.45
CA THR A 264 -6.62 -0.18 -27.34
C THR A 264 -6.91 -1.58 -26.81
N LEU A 265 -6.77 -1.79 -25.49
CA LEU A 265 -7.13 -3.04 -24.82
C LEU A 265 -8.61 -3.38 -25.06
N ILE A 266 -9.51 -2.43 -24.79
CA ILE A 266 -10.95 -2.64 -24.95
C ILE A 266 -11.32 -2.83 -26.43
N GLY A 267 -10.74 -2.06 -27.34
CA GLY A 267 -10.98 -2.20 -28.79
C GLY A 267 -10.53 -3.57 -29.33
N THR A 268 -9.37 -4.06 -28.88
CA THR A 268 -8.90 -5.40 -29.28
C THR A 268 -9.82 -6.50 -28.73
N ALA A 269 -10.30 -6.37 -27.49
CA ALA A 269 -11.26 -7.30 -26.92
C ALA A 269 -12.64 -7.24 -27.60
N GLY A 270 -13.10 -6.03 -27.97
CA GLY A 270 -14.38 -5.80 -28.65
C GLY A 270 -14.39 -6.31 -30.10
N ALA A 271 -13.27 -6.24 -30.82
CA ALA A 271 -13.11 -6.84 -32.15
C ALA A 271 -13.25 -8.37 -32.15
N ALA A 272 -13.17 -9.02 -30.98
CA ALA A 272 -13.50 -10.42 -30.77
C ALA A 272 -15.00 -10.68 -30.51
N GLY A 273 -15.88 -9.69 -30.72
CA GLY A 273 -17.34 -9.84 -30.71
C GLY A 273 -18.03 -9.69 -29.34
N MET A 274 -17.44 -8.94 -28.39
CA MET A 274 -17.90 -8.88 -27.00
C MET A 274 -18.50 -7.53 -26.62
N THR A 275 -19.65 -7.52 -25.93
CA THR A 275 -20.30 -6.30 -25.39
C THR A 275 -19.56 -5.73 -24.17
N SER A 276 -19.74 -4.45 -23.82
CA SER A 276 -18.97 -3.75 -22.76
C SER A 276 -18.98 -4.44 -21.39
N SER A 277 -20.07 -5.08 -20.97
CA SER A 277 -20.16 -5.88 -19.74
C SER A 277 -19.46 -7.23 -19.88
N ALA A 278 -19.54 -7.84 -21.08
CA ALA A 278 -18.85 -9.07 -21.42
C ALA A 278 -17.34 -8.87 -21.58
N VAL A 279 -16.87 -7.67 -21.97
CA VAL A 279 -15.43 -7.35 -22.11
C VAL A 279 -14.70 -7.45 -20.77
N ILE A 280 -15.30 -7.06 -19.65
CA ILE A 280 -14.66 -7.19 -18.32
C ILE A 280 -14.52 -8.68 -17.91
N GLY A 281 -15.57 -9.48 -18.09
CA GLY A 281 -15.52 -10.93 -17.83
C GLY A 281 -14.63 -11.67 -18.83
N ALA A 282 -14.64 -11.24 -20.09
CA ALA A 282 -13.85 -11.80 -21.15
C ALA A 282 -12.38 -11.40 -21.07
N LEU A 283 -12.03 -10.25 -20.52
CA LEU A 283 -10.65 -9.90 -20.20
C LEU A 283 -10.04 -10.87 -19.17
N GLY A 284 -10.84 -11.32 -18.19
CA GLY A 284 -10.48 -12.41 -17.29
C GLY A 284 -10.35 -13.77 -17.98
N ALA A 285 -11.13 -14.03 -19.04
CA ALA A 285 -10.99 -15.22 -19.89
C ALA A 285 -9.79 -15.12 -20.86
N TYR A 286 -9.51 -13.93 -21.39
CA TYR A 286 -8.39 -13.60 -22.27
C TYR A 286 -7.06 -13.69 -21.53
N ARG A 287 -7.08 -13.38 -20.22
CA ARG A 287 -5.99 -13.67 -19.28
C ARG A 287 -5.51 -15.12 -19.34
N LYS A 288 -6.43 -16.05 -19.57
CA LYS A 288 -6.17 -17.49 -19.63
C LYS A 288 -5.73 -17.97 -21.04
N SER A 289 -5.98 -17.21 -22.10
CA SER A 289 -5.78 -17.64 -23.50
C SER A 289 -4.47 -17.20 -24.17
N ASN A 290 -3.54 -16.56 -23.43
CA ASN A 290 -2.16 -16.23 -23.87
C ASN A 290 -1.97 -15.27 -25.07
N GLY A 291 -3.01 -14.78 -25.74
CA GLY A 291 -2.85 -14.15 -27.07
C GLY A 291 -3.33 -12.72 -27.21
N CYS A 292 -2.66 -11.70 -26.64
CA CYS A 292 -2.83 -10.30 -27.09
C CYS A 292 -1.50 -9.64 -27.47
N PRO A 293 -1.08 -9.69 -28.75
CA PRO A 293 0.11 -9.00 -29.22
C PRO A 293 0.07 -7.47 -29.00
N SER A 294 -1.11 -6.85 -29.12
CA SER A 294 -1.29 -5.41 -28.92
C SER A 294 -1.05 -4.92 -27.49
N LEU A 295 -1.18 -5.79 -26.49
CA LEU A 295 -0.94 -5.46 -25.07
C LEU A 295 0.53 -5.53 -24.67
N ARG A 296 1.36 -6.22 -25.46
CA ARG A 296 2.81 -6.22 -25.26
C ARG A 296 3.47 -4.91 -25.67
N ALA A 297 2.73 -4.01 -26.32
CA ALA A 297 3.21 -2.67 -26.64
C ALA A 297 3.45 -1.80 -25.40
N ASN A 298 2.85 -2.13 -24.24
CA ASN A 298 3.21 -1.54 -22.95
C ASN A 298 4.08 -2.53 -22.15
N PRO A 299 5.41 -2.31 -22.07
CA PRO A 299 6.33 -3.27 -21.44
C PRO A 299 6.02 -3.54 -19.97
N LEU A 300 5.64 -2.51 -19.20
CA LEU A 300 5.31 -2.71 -17.79
C LEU A 300 4.04 -3.55 -17.64
N PHE A 301 3.02 -3.30 -18.45
CA PHE A 301 1.79 -4.08 -18.41
C PHE A 301 2.02 -5.54 -18.80
N ALA A 302 2.89 -5.80 -19.80
CA ALA A 302 3.29 -7.15 -20.17
C ALA A 302 4.02 -7.87 -19.01
N ASN A 303 4.95 -7.19 -18.34
CA ASN A 303 5.64 -7.75 -17.18
C ASN A 303 4.68 -8.05 -16.02
N LEU A 304 3.73 -7.14 -15.74
CA LEU A 304 2.67 -7.37 -14.74
C LEU A 304 1.82 -8.60 -15.11
N TRP A 305 1.50 -8.76 -16.38
CA TRP A 305 0.70 -9.88 -16.88
C TRP A 305 1.40 -11.22 -16.74
N ASP A 306 2.67 -11.31 -17.15
CA ASP A 306 3.44 -12.55 -17.03
C ASP A 306 3.68 -12.90 -15.56
N HIS A 307 3.91 -11.90 -14.71
CA HIS A 307 4.06 -12.11 -13.27
C HIS A 307 2.75 -12.51 -12.60
N ALA A 308 1.61 -11.95 -13.01
CA ALA A 308 0.28 -12.33 -12.53
C ALA A 308 0.01 -13.82 -12.78
N LYS A 309 0.36 -14.32 -13.98
CA LYS A 309 0.26 -15.76 -14.26
C LYS A 309 1.15 -16.60 -13.34
N ALA A 310 2.37 -16.16 -13.07
CA ALA A 310 3.28 -16.86 -12.17
C ALA A 310 2.74 -16.95 -10.72
N LEU A 311 1.98 -15.93 -10.30
CA LEU A 311 1.26 -15.91 -9.02
C LEU A 311 -0.04 -16.75 -9.03
N GLY A 312 -0.46 -17.25 -10.19
CA GLY A 312 -1.72 -17.98 -10.35
C GLY A 312 -2.97 -17.10 -10.24
N ILE A 313 -2.83 -15.78 -10.47
CA ILE A 313 -3.93 -14.82 -10.36
C ILE A 313 -4.60 -14.50 -11.68
#